data_AF-A0A532UVX4-F1
#
_entry.id   AF-A0A532UVX4-F1
#
_cell.length_a   1.000
_cell.length_b   1.000
_cell.length_c   1.000
_cell.angle_alpha   90.00
_cell.angle_beta   90.00
_cell.angle_gamma   90.00
#
_symmetry.space_group_name_H-M   'P 1'
#
loop_
_entity.id
_entity.type
_entity.pdbx_description
1 polymer ?
#
loop_
_entity_poly.entity_id
_entity_poly.type
_entity_poly.pdbx_seq_one_letter_code
_entity_poly.pdbx_strand_id
1 'polypeptide(L)'
;MLEAAIENNVAPMRISFVAAVRTIIAYAPAMGLRPLSQLPMIYHAMLKEIASHIVPERQGRLEPRRLAHDPKHYPRLRITRAQWRDQYAA
;
A
#
# COMPACT_ATOMS: atom_id res chain seq x y z
N MET A 1 3.74 5.54 3.34
CA MET A 1 3.20 5.02 2.05
C MET A 1 3.01 6.14 1.03
N LEU A 2 2.36 7.26 1.36
CA LEU A 2 2.23 8.40 0.45
C LEU A 2 3.60 8.92 -0.03
N GLU A 3 4.54 9.12 0.87
CA GLU A 3 5.89 9.57 0.52
C GLU A 3 6.63 8.58 -0.40
N ALA A 4 6.63 7.28 -0.04
CA ALA A 4 7.17 6.22 -0.89
C ALA A 4 6.53 6.21 -2.30
N ALA A 5 5.22 6.47 -2.38
CA ALA A 5 4.50 6.58 -3.63
C ALA A 5 4.95 7.79 -4.47
N ILE A 6 5.09 8.96 -3.85
CA ILE A 6 5.54 10.19 -4.52
C ILE A 6 6.98 10.00 -5.02
N GLU A 7 7.89 9.51 -4.17
CA GLU A 7 9.31 9.36 -4.54
C GLU A 7 9.55 8.35 -5.67
N ASN A 8 8.67 7.35 -5.81
CA ASN A 8 8.84 6.26 -6.78
C ASN A 8 7.79 6.29 -7.89
N ASN A 9 6.98 7.34 -7.98
CA ASN A 9 5.93 7.53 -8.98
C ASN A 9 4.96 6.32 -9.11
N VAL A 10 4.49 5.81 -7.96
CA VAL A 10 3.51 4.71 -7.90
C VAL A 10 2.23 5.15 -7.21
N ALA A 11 1.09 4.56 -7.59
CA ALA A 11 -0.18 4.89 -6.95
C ALA A 11 -0.18 4.42 -5.47
N PRO A 12 -0.43 5.31 -4.48
CA PRO A 12 -0.32 4.97 -3.06
C PRO A 12 -1.29 3.87 -2.64
N MET A 13 -2.47 3.81 -3.24
CA MET A 13 -3.49 2.78 -3.01
C MET A 13 -3.13 1.40 -3.56
N ARG A 14 -2.02 1.30 -4.32
CA ARG A 14 -1.50 0.05 -4.88
C ARG A 14 -0.37 -0.52 -4.04
N ILE A 15 0.20 0.23 -3.10
CA ILE A 15 1.25 -0.27 -2.20
C ILE A 15 0.65 -1.25 -1.20
N SER A 16 1.32 -2.39 -1.01
CA SER A 16 0.91 -3.40 -0.02
C SER A 16 1.19 -2.93 1.40
N PHE A 17 0.13 -2.71 2.18
CA PHE A 17 0.26 -2.35 3.60
C PHE A 17 1.05 -3.40 4.40
N VAL A 18 0.76 -4.68 4.19
CA VAL A 18 1.44 -5.79 4.91
C VAL A 18 2.93 -5.82 4.58
N ALA A 19 3.29 -5.63 3.30
CA ALA A 19 4.68 -5.58 2.90
C ALA A 19 5.37 -4.35 3.49
N ALA A 20 4.72 -3.17 3.43
CA ALA A 20 5.26 -1.94 4.00
C ALA A 20 5.59 -2.06 5.50
N VAL A 21 4.69 -2.65 6.29
CA VAL A 21 4.93 -2.90 7.72
C VAL A 21 6.13 -3.84 7.93
N ARG A 22 6.24 -4.91 7.15
CA ARG A 22 7.39 -5.82 7.22
C ARG A 22 8.69 -5.13 6.85
N THR A 23 8.68 -4.29 5.82
CA THR A 23 9.84 -3.50 5.42
C THR A 23 10.26 -2.55 6.53
N ILE A 24 9.33 -1.83 7.17
CA ILE A 24 9.63 -0.95 8.31
C ILE A 24 10.27 -1.73 9.45
N ILE A 25 9.71 -2.89 9.83
CA ILE A 25 10.26 -3.74 10.89
C ILE A 25 11.66 -4.23 10.53
N ALA A 26 11.90 -4.62 9.28
CA ALA A 26 13.20 -5.09 8.81
C ALA A 26 14.27 -3.99 8.81
N TYR A 27 13.89 -2.75 8.51
CA TYR A 27 14.80 -1.59 8.49
C TYR A 27 14.99 -0.94 9.87
N ALA A 28 14.12 -1.20 10.85
CA ALA A 28 14.19 -0.59 12.18
C ALA A 28 15.55 -0.78 12.89
N PRO A 29 16.20 -1.97 12.86
CA PRO A 29 17.54 -2.13 13.45
C PRO A 29 18.60 -1.27 12.76
N ALA A 30 18.54 -1.15 11.43
CA ALA A 30 19.48 -0.31 10.68
C ALA A 30 19.30 1.17 11.03
N MET A 31 18.06 1.63 11.23
CA MET A 31 17.77 2.99 11.68
C MET A 31 18.21 3.25 13.13
N GLY A 32 18.13 2.25 14.02
CA GLY A 32 18.49 2.40 15.43
C GLY A 32 19.98 2.30 15.74
N LEU A 33 20.75 1.57 14.91
CA LEU A 33 22.16 1.26 15.20
C LEU A 33 23.17 2.11 14.41
N ARG A 34 22.72 2.83 13.36
CA ARG A 34 23.60 3.57 12.47
C ARG A 34 23.72 5.05 12.87
N PRO A 35 24.85 5.72 12.53
CA PRO A 35 25.01 7.14 12.78
C PRO A 35 23.93 7.99 12.08
N LEU A 36 23.60 9.13 12.68
CA LEU A 36 22.60 10.08 12.14
C LEU A 36 22.87 10.46 10.67
N SER A 37 24.14 10.55 10.27
CA SER A 37 24.54 10.86 8.89
C SER A 37 24.13 9.80 7.87
N GLN A 38 23.91 8.56 8.30
CA GLN A 38 23.51 7.44 7.42
C GLN A 38 21.99 7.25 7.36
N LEU A 39 21.24 7.83 8.30
CA LEU A 39 19.79 7.64 8.38
C LEU A 39 19.03 8.09 7.12
N PRO A 40 19.35 9.23 6.48
CA PRO A 40 18.67 9.63 5.25
C PRO A 40 18.79 8.58 4.14
N MET A 41 19.98 8.00 3.97
CA MET A 41 20.22 6.95 2.99
C MET A 41 19.39 5.70 3.29
N ILE A 42 19.36 5.27 4.55
CA ILE A 42 18.61 4.08 4.98
C ILE A 42 17.10 4.32 4.82
N TYR A 43 16.64 5.53 5.12
CA TYR A 43 15.24 5.92 4.96
C TYR A 43 14.80 5.87 3.50
N HIS A 44 15.56 6.45 2.57
CA HIS A 44 15.24 6.39 1.14
C HIS A 44 15.29 4.96 0.60
N ALA A 45 16.23 4.13 1.05
CA ALA A 45 16.26 2.71 0.71
C ALA A 45 14.99 1.97 1.18
N MET A 46 14.53 2.28 2.40
CA MET A 46 13.28 1.74 2.95
C MET A 46 12.06 2.18 2.13
N LEU A 47 11.97 3.47 1.75
CA LEU A 47 10.88 3.99 0.94
C LEU A 47 10.82 3.34 -0.45
N LYS A 48 11.98 3.15 -1.09
CA LYS A 48 12.10 2.43 -2.36
C LYS A 48 11.64 0.98 -2.24
N GLU A 49 12.02 0.30 -1.17
CA GLU A 49 11.59 -1.09 -0.92
C GLU A 49 10.08 -1.17 -0.66
N ILE A 50 9.50 -0.22 0.08
CA ILE A 50 8.05 -0.13 0.26
C ILE A 50 7.33 0.03 -1.09
N ALA A 51 7.84 0.90 -1.96
CA ALA A 51 7.24 1.15 -3.27
C ALA A 51 7.36 -0.02 -4.25
N SER A 52 8.34 -0.92 -4.06
CA SER A 52 8.52 -2.11 -4.90
C SER A 52 7.39 -3.14 -4.71
N HIS A 53 6.75 -3.15 -3.54
CA HIS A 53 5.72 -4.11 -3.19
C HIS A 53 4.31 -3.65 -3.57
N ILE A 54 4.00 -3.78 -4.85
CA ILE A 54 2.70 -3.45 -5.41
C ILE A 54 1.72 -4.62 -5.29
N VAL A 55 0.50 -4.34 -4.84
CA VAL A 55 -0.62 -5.29 -4.88
C VAL A 55 -0.98 -5.54 -6.35
N PRO A 56 -0.85 -6.78 -6.85
CA PRO A 56 -1.17 -7.09 -8.23
C PRO A 56 -2.67 -6.95 -8.48
N GLU A 57 -3.01 -6.55 -9.69
CA GLU A 57 -4.39 -6.55 -10.14
C GLU A 57 -4.87 -7.99 -10.30
N ARG A 58 -5.97 -8.34 -9.65
CA ARG A 58 -6.55 -9.69 -9.73
C ARG A 58 -7.60 -9.71 -10.82
N GLN A 59 -7.15 -9.92 -12.06
CA GLN A 59 -8.02 -10.15 -13.20
C GLN A 59 -8.94 -11.36 -12.93
N GLY A 60 -10.22 -11.26 -13.26
CA GLY A 60 -11.20 -12.34 -13.03
C GLY A 60 -11.82 -12.39 -11.62
N ARG A 61 -11.57 -11.38 -10.77
CA ARG A 61 -12.34 -11.23 -9.54
C ARG A 61 -13.77 -10.81 -9.92
N LEU A 62 -14.72 -11.74 -9.84
CA LEU A 62 -16.15 -11.43 -10.00
C LEU A 62 -16.53 -10.36 -8.97
N GLU A 63 -16.82 -9.17 -9.47
CA GLU A 63 -17.33 -8.08 -8.65
C GLU A 63 -18.85 -8.16 -8.62
N PRO A 64 -19.55 -8.12 -7.47
CA PRO A 64 -19.10 -8.13 -6.07
C PRO A 64 -19.05 -9.56 -5.48
N ARG A 65 -18.38 -9.73 -4.33
CA ARG A 65 -18.60 -10.92 -3.48
C ARG A 65 -20.09 -10.96 -3.13
N ARG A 66 -20.76 -12.05 -3.50
CA ARG A 66 -22.07 -12.47 -2.96
C ARG A 66 -22.03 -12.19 -1.46
N LEU A 67 -22.98 -11.37 -1.00
CA LEU A 67 -23.32 -11.07 0.40
C LEU A 67 -22.29 -11.59 1.40
N ALA A 68 -21.50 -10.70 2.02
CA ALA A 68 -20.90 -11.07 3.30
C ALA A 68 -22.03 -11.67 4.15
N HIS A 69 -21.80 -12.86 4.69
CA HIS A 69 -22.80 -13.57 5.49
C HIS A 69 -23.40 -12.64 6.55
N ASP A 70 -22.57 -11.76 7.10
CA ASP A 70 -22.99 -10.72 8.04
C ASP A 70 -23.31 -9.40 7.35
N PRO A 71 -24.42 -8.74 7.72
CA PRO A 71 -24.67 -7.36 7.35
C PRO A 71 -23.55 -6.47 7.89
N LYS A 72 -23.12 -5.51 7.06
CA LYS A 72 -22.12 -4.51 7.43
C LYS A 72 -22.79 -3.13 7.47
N HIS A 73 -22.34 -2.28 8.39
CA HIS A 73 -22.90 -0.93 8.60
C HIS A 73 -22.59 0.03 7.44
N TYR A 74 -21.66 -0.34 6.56
CA TYR A 74 -21.33 0.44 5.36
C TYR A 74 -22.18 0.00 4.16
N PRO A 75 -22.53 0.95 3.25
CA PRO A 75 -23.31 0.65 2.08
C PRO A 75 -22.61 -0.37 1.17
N ARG A 76 -23.41 -1.18 0.46
CA ARG A 76 -22.88 -2.13 -0.53
C ARG A 76 -22.24 -1.37 -1.67
N LEU A 77 -21.13 -1.91 -2.19
CA LEU A 77 -20.52 -1.41 -3.41
C LEU A 77 -21.47 -1.70 -4.59
N ARG A 78 -22.20 -0.67 -5.04
CA ARG A 78 -23.19 -0.73 -6.13
C ARG A 78 -22.59 -0.45 -7.51
N ILE A 79 -21.33 -0.02 -7.55
CA ILE A 79 -20.58 0.30 -8.76
C ILE A 79 -19.43 -0.71 -8.92
N THR A 80 -18.86 -0.78 -10.12
CA THR A 80 -17.62 -1.55 -10.32
C THR A 80 -16.49 -0.94 -9.49
N ARG A 81 -15.52 -1.74 -9.06
CA ARG A 81 -14.30 -1.23 -8.40
C ARG A 81 -13.50 -0.34 -9.32
N ALA A 82 -13.54 -0.54 -10.64
CA ALA A 82 -12.93 0.39 -11.58
C ALA A 82 -13.50 1.80 -11.35
N GLN A 83 -14.83 1.95 -11.42
CA GLN A 83 -15.51 3.21 -11.15
C GLN A 83 -15.26 3.76 -9.74
N TRP A 84 -15.24 2.91 -8.72
CA TRP A 84 -14.92 3.34 -7.35
C TRP A 84 -13.47 3.83 -7.24
N ARG A 85 -12.51 3.16 -7.88
CA ARG A 85 -11.11 3.57 -7.87
C ARG A 85 -10.94 4.92 -8.55
N ASP A 86 -11.60 5.14 -9.69
CA ASP A 86 -11.55 6.42 -10.40
C ASP A 86 -12.11 7.57 -9.55
N GLN A 87 -13.12 7.30 -8.72
CA GLN A 87 -13.75 8.30 -7.85
C GLN A 87 -12.97 8.62 -6.57
N TYR A 88 -12.25 7.64 -6.01
CA TYR A 88 -11.70 7.73 -4.64
C TYR A 88 -10.19 7.52 -4.53
N ALA A 89 -9.48 7.16 -5.62
CA ALA A 89 -8.04 6.87 -5.60
C ALA A 89 -7.15 7.99 -6.21
N ALA A 90 -7.72 9.17 -6.46
CA ALA A 90 -6.99 10.38 -6.86
C ALA A 90 -6.08 10.89 -5.74
#